data_AF-A0A0F9PS97-F1
#
_entry.id   AF-A0A0F9PS97-F1
#
_cell.length_a   1.000
_cell.length_b   1.000
_cell.length_c   1.000
_cell.angle_alpha   90.00
_cell.angle_beta   90.00
_cell.angle_gamma   90.00
#
_symmetry.space_group_name_H-M   'P 1'
#
loop_
_entity.id
_entity.type
_entity.pdbx_description
1 polymer ?
#
loop_
_entity_poly.entity_id
_entity_poly.type
_entity_poly.pdbx_seq_one_letter_code
_entity_poly.pdbx_strand_id
1 'polypeptide(L)' 'MNDSFAALPLDVQRQWFNVIRRFQSVAKSKKVQNVAVIQMNVVIDENGTPIVWTEPRCTLIEPAKNNRDLLRILTEVL' A
#
# COMPACT_ATOMS: atom_id res chain seq x y z
N MET A 1 25.70 -19.18 -6.49
CA MET A 1 25.07 -17.85 -6.46
C MET A 1 23.71 -18.02 -5.83
N ASN A 2 23.61 -17.68 -4.55
CA ASN A 2 22.37 -17.73 -3.79
C ASN A 2 21.62 -16.42 -4.01
N ASP A 3 20.49 -16.47 -4.70
CA ASP A 3 19.43 -15.50 -4.51
C ASP A 3 18.15 -16.28 -4.25
N SER A 4 17.87 -16.44 -2.96
CA SER A 4 16.61 -16.92 -2.42
C SER A 4 15.55 -15.88 -2.79
N PHE A 5 14.93 -16.04 -3.96
CA PHE A 5 13.64 -15.42 -4.22
C PHE A 5 12.66 -16.03 -3.22
N ALA A 6 12.53 -15.41 -2.04
CA ALA A 6 11.41 -15.67 -1.16
C ALA A 6 10.16 -15.57 -2.02
N ALA A 7 9.49 -16.70 -2.25
CA ALA A 7 8.35 -16.80 -3.15
C ALA A 7 7.38 -15.68 -2.77
N LEU A 8 7.23 -14.70 -3.66
CA LEU A 8 6.14 -13.74 -3.55
C LEU A 8 4.86 -14.57 -3.38
N PRO A 9 3.91 -14.17 -2.51
CA PRO A 9 2.61 -14.83 -2.45
C PRO A 9 2.12 -14.98 -3.89
N LEU A 10 1.77 -16.19 -4.32
CA LEU A 10 1.56 -16.58 -5.72
C LEU A 10 0.52 -15.71 -6.46
N ASP A 11 -0.19 -14.85 -5.73
CA ASP A 11 -1.34 -14.09 -6.17
C ASP A 11 -0.99 -12.71 -6.76
N VAL A 12 0.24 -12.20 -6.58
CA VAL A 12 0.61 -10.87 -7.11
C VAL A 12 1.08 -10.98 -8.56
N GLN A 13 0.20 -10.60 -9.47
CA GLN A 13 0.53 -10.57 -10.90
C GLN A 13 1.51 -9.45 -11.25
N ARG A 14 2.39 -9.69 -12.23
CA ARG A 14 3.46 -8.74 -12.62
C ARG A 14 2.93 -7.37 -13.04
N GLN A 15 1.74 -7.32 -13.63
CA GLN A 15 1.09 -6.10 -14.09
C GLN A 15 0.82 -5.11 -12.94
N TRP A 16 0.63 -5.63 -11.72
CA TRP A 16 0.41 -4.82 -10.51
C TRP A 16 1.68 -4.22 -9.91
N PHE A 17 2.87 -4.64 -10.36
CA PHE A 17 4.12 -4.20 -9.74
C PHE A 17 4.32 -2.69 -9.80
N ASN A 18 3.88 -2.03 -10.88
CA ASN A 18 4.01 -0.57 -11.01
C ASN A 18 3.11 0.17 -10.00
N VAL A 19 1.87 -0.29 -9.85
CA VAL A 19 0.92 0.21 -8.85
C VAL A 19 1.47 0.03 -7.44
N ILE A 20 1.95 -1.18 -7.12
CA ILE A 20 2.54 -1.51 -5.81
C ILE A 20 3.79 -0.66 -5.54
N ARG A 21 4.69 -0.51 -6.52
CA ARG A 21 5.87 0.36 -6.39
C ARG A 21 5.49 1.80 -6.11
N ARG A 22 4.41 2.31 -6.71
CA ARG A 22 3.92 3.67 -6.45
C ARG A 22 3.42 3.82 -5.02
N PHE A 23 2.62 2.88 -4.52
CA PHE A 23 2.21 2.83 -3.11
C PHE A 23 3.42 2.82 -2.17
N GLN A 24 4.40 1.95 -2.42
CA GLN A 24 5.61 1.84 -1.61
C GLN A 24 6.46 3.13 -1.65
N SER A 25 6.55 3.78 -2.81
CA SER A 25 7.26 5.04 -2.97
C SER A 25 6.66 6.16 -2.12
N VAL A 26 5.33 6.27 -2.10
CA VAL A 26 4.63 7.27 -1.27
C VAL A 26 4.71 6.91 0.21
N ALA A 27 4.58 5.62 0.56
CA ALA A 27 4.68 5.14 1.94
C ALA A 27 6.06 5.41 2.57
N LYS A 28 7.14 5.37 1.79
CA LYS A 28 8.51 5.71 2.24
C LYS A 28 8.80 7.21 2.27
N SER A 29 7.88 8.06 1.81
CA SER A 29 8.11 9.49 1.72
C SER A 29 8.05 10.16 3.10
N LYS A 30 8.79 11.26 3.28
CA LYS A 30 8.77 12.07 4.51
C LYS A 30 7.40 12.66 4.87
N LYS A 31 6.40 12.52 3.97
CA LYS A 31 5.01 12.93 4.19
C LYS A 31 4.24 11.96 5.08
N VAL A 32 4.72 10.72 5.24
CA VAL A 32 4.16 9.74 6.17
C VAL A 32 4.99 9.77 7.45
N GLN A 33 4.53 10.54 8.43
CA GLN A 33 5.12 10.57 9.78
C GLN A 33 4.17 9.80 10.70
N ASN A 34 4.49 8.54 10.98
CA ASN A 34 3.67 7.54 11.70
C ASN A 34 2.70 6.75 10.82
N VAL A 35 1.39 6.92 11.02
CA VAL A 35 0.33 6.14 10.36
C VAL A 35 -0.41 7.07 9.40
N ALA A 36 -0.55 6.62 8.16
CA ALA A 36 -1.30 7.34 7.15
C ALA A 36 -2.14 6.36 6.34
N VAL A 37 -3.32 6.81 5.92
CA VAL A 37 -4.10 6.16 4.88
C VAL A 37 -3.55 6.62 3.54
N ILE A 38 -3.14 5.68 2.70
CA ILE A 38 -2.76 5.96 1.31
C ILE A 38 -3.85 5.36 0.42
N GLN A 39 -4.52 6.22 -0.34
CA GLN A 39 -5.57 5.82 -1.27
C GLN A 39 -5.15 6.11 -2.70
N MET A 40 -5.37 5.15 -3.58
CA MET A 40 -5.18 5.31 -5.02
C MET A 40 -6.28 4.55 -5.75
N ASN A 41 -6.88 5.20 -6.74
CA ASN A 41 -7.89 4.57 -7.58
C ASN A 41 -7.21 3.96 -8.80
N VAL A 42 -7.60 2.74 -9.16
CA VAL A 42 -7.02 1.98 -10.26
C VAL A 42 -8.16 1.55 -11.18
N VAL A 43 -8.03 1.86 -12.48
CA VAL A 43 -8.91 1.35 -13.52
C VAL A 43 -8.34 0.02 -13.98
N ILE A 44 -9.20 -0.99 -14.02
CA ILE A 44 -8.83 -2.38 -14.29
C ILE A 44 -9.66 -2.88 -15.48
N ASP A 45 -9.06 -3.68 -16.35
CA ASP A 45 -9.75 -4.34 -17.46
C ASP A 45 -10.53 -5.60 -17.02
N GLU A 46 -11.20 -6.25 -17.96
CA GLU A 46 -11.95 -7.50 -17.72
C GLU A 46 -11.06 -8.68 -17.25
N ASN A 47 -9.74 -8.59 -17.44
CA ASN A 47 -8.78 -9.62 -17.06
C ASN A 47 -8.12 -9.35 -15.70
N GLY A 48 -8.48 -8.26 -15.01
CA GLY A 48 -7.86 -7.88 -13.75
C GLY A 48 -6.53 -7.12 -13.89
N THR A 49 -6.20 -6.66 -15.10
CA THR A 49 -4.97 -5.90 -15.39
C THR A 49 -5.19 -4.41 -15.12
N PRO A 50 -4.32 -3.75 -14.34
CA PRO A 50 -4.40 -2.30 -14.13
C PRO A 50 -4.02 -1.55 -15.41
N ILE A 51 -4.95 -0.77 -15.96
CA ILE A 51 -4.75 0.06 -17.17
C ILE A 51 -4.15 1.42 -16.79
N VAL A 52 -4.76 2.09 -15.80
CA VAL A 52 -4.36 3.44 -15.37
C VAL A 52 -4.68 3.64 -13.89
N TRP A 53 -3.91 4.48 -13.20
CA TRP A 53 -4.13 4.83 -11.80
C TRP A 53 -3.93 6.31 -11.54
N THR A 54 -4.65 6.83 -10.55
CA THR A 54 -4.54 8.24 -10.11
C THR A 54 -3.29 8.47 -9.27
N GLU A 55 -2.92 9.72 -9.03
CA GLU A 55 -1.91 10.02 -8.02
C GLU A 55 -2.37 9.64 -6.60
N PRO A 56 -1.52 9.00 -5.77
CA PRO A 56 -1.90 8.59 -4.43
C PRO A 56 -2.23 9.80 -3.54
N ARG A 57 -3.35 9.72 -2.85
CA ARG A 57 -3.71 10.65 -1.77
C ARG A 57 -3.24 10.07 -0.44
N CYS A 58 -2.57 10.88 0.36
CA CYS A 58 -2.06 10.49 1.66
C CYS A 58 -2.70 11.35 2.75
N THR A 59 -3.40 10.70 3.66
CA THR A 59 -4.07 11.34 4.79
C THR A 59 -3.45 10.81 6.08
N LEU A 60 -2.79 11.70 6.84
CA LEU A 60 -2.25 11.36 8.15
C LEU A 60 -3.38 11.09 9.14
N ILE A 61 -3.20 10.07 9.97
CA ILE A 61 -4.07 9.82 11.11
C ILE A 61 -3.39 10.43 12.34
N GLU A 62 -3.97 11.48 12.93
CA GLU A 62 -3.46 12.17 14.12
C GLU A 62 -4.29 11.89 15.39
N PRO A 63 -3.71 11.98 16.62
CA PRO A 63 -2.33 12.35 16.95
C PRO A 63 -1.46 11.19 17.51
N ALA A 64 -0.14 11.33 17.34
CA ALA A 64 0.91 10.33 17.59
C ALA A 64 0.94 9.64 18.97
N LYS A 65 0.22 10.16 19.98
CA LYS A 65 0.19 9.58 21.34
C LYS A 65 -0.60 8.26 21.44
N ASN A 66 -1.64 8.07 20.62
CA ASN A 66 -2.55 6.92 20.76
C ASN A 66 -2.54 5.99 19.53
N ASN A 67 -1.55 6.11 18.65
CA ASN A 67 -1.50 5.34 17.41
C ASN A 67 -1.46 3.82 17.63
N ARG A 68 -0.89 3.34 18.75
CA ARG A 68 -0.92 1.91 19.10
C ARG A 68 -2.33 1.40 19.41
N ASP A 69 -3.14 2.18 20.09
CA ASP A 69 -4.52 1.80 20.44
C ASP A 69 -5.43 1.85 19.20
N LEU A 70 -5.25 2.87 18.35
CA LEU A 70 -5.92 2.95 17.04
C LEU A 70 -5.54 1.79 16.12
N LEU A 71 -4.25 1.44 16.05
CA LEU A 71 -3.76 0.27 15.31
C LEU A 71 -4.43 -1.01 15.82
N ARG A 72 -4.48 -1.19 17.16
CA ARG A 72 -5.11 -2.36 17.77
C ARG A 72 -6.58 -2.51 17.36
N ILE A 73 -7.36 -1.44 17.47
CA ILE A 73 -8.79 -1.43 17.10
C ILE A 73 -8.98 -1.77 15.61
N LEU A 74 -8.17 -1.17 14.74
CA LEU A 74 -8.28 -1.40 13.29
C LEU A 74 -7.90 -2.82 12.87
N THR A 75 -6.95 -3.46 13.58
CA THR A 75 -6.55 -4.84 13.30
C THR A 75 -7.45 -5.90 13.94
N GLU A 76 -8.22 -5.57 14.97
CA GLU A 76 -9.15 -6.52 15.62
C GLU A 76 -10.50 -6.63 14.91
N VAL A 77 -10.84 -5.65 14.03
CA VAL A 77 -12.12 -5.57 13.32
C VAL A 77 -12.03 -6.12 11.88
N LEU A 78 -10.82 -6.36 11.36
CA LEU A 78 -10.55 -6.93 10.04
C LEU A 78 -10.06 -8.37 10.17
#